data_AF-B7KM47-F1
#
_entry.id   AF-B7KM47-F1
#
_cell.length_a   1.000
_cell.length_b   1.000
_cell.length_c   1.000
_cell.angle_alpha   90.00
_cell.angle_beta   90.00
_cell.angle_gamma   90.00
#
_symmetry.space_group_name_H-M   'P 1'
#
loop_
_entity.id
_entity.type
_entity.pdbx_description
1 polymer ?
#
loop_
_entity_poly.entity_id
_entity_poly.type
_entity_poly.pdbx_seq_one_letter_code
_entity_poly.pdbx_strand_id
1 'polypeptide(L)'
;MSTKNLIASGKQFEIYTQFYEPEKIYLVLKGVDFEASPSNITICLNQELWELIRSHSTLDLTWADATDEEILQYIKSKINDRNKIYSEATEERKKFAIRLNQEILGDFSLSEEEQIENGVFYYHNLRSQQLKVKEALDIIKQENLE
;
A
#
# COMPACT_ATOMS: atom_id res chain seq x y z
N MET A 1 22.01 0.10 -6.35
CA MET A 1 20.69 -0.58 -6.29
C MET A 1 19.62 0.49 -6.49
N SER A 2 18.58 0.21 -7.28
CA SER A 2 17.47 1.16 -7.43
C SER A 2 16.63 1.14 -6.14
N THR A 3 16.42 2.32 -5.54
CA THR A 3 15.52 2.50 -4.38
C THR A 3 14.07 2.73 -4.80
N LYS A 4 13.79 2.75 -6.11
CA LYS A 4 12.44 2.93 -6.67
C LYS A 4 11.65 1.64 -6.61
N ASN A 5 10.46 1.71 -6.05
CA ASN A 5 9.44 0.68 -6.14
C ASN A 5 8.38 1.13 -7.14
N LEU A 6 8.38 0.53 -8.33
CA LEU A 6 7.50 0.91 -9.43
C LEU A 6 6.07 0.46 -9.16
N ILE A 7 5.12 1.40 -9.17
CA ILE A 7 3.69 1.14 -9.05
C ILE A 7 3.09 0.86 -10.42
N ALA A 8 3.31 1.77 -11.37
CA ALA A 8 2.78 1.69 -12.72
C ALA A 8 3.73 2.38 -13.71
N SER A 9 3.78 1.89 -14.95
CA SER A 9 4.52 2.56 -16.01
C SER A 9 3.79 2.42 -17.34
N GLY A 10 3.89 3.48 -18.15
CA GLY A 10 3.45 3.50 -19.53
C GLY A 10 4.51 4.15 -20.41
N LYS A 11 4.22 4.26 -21.71
CA LYS A 11 5.12 4.93 -22.65
C LYS A 11 5.36 6.39 -22.28
N GLN A 12 4.38 7.04 -21.65
CA GLN A 12 4.37 8.48 -21.36
C GLN A 12 4.45 8.82 -19.87
N PHE A 13 4.42 7.83 -18.97
CA PHE A 13 4.43 8.10 -17.53
C PHE A 13 5.06 6.97 -16.70
N GLU A 14 5.49 7.28 -15.48
CA GLU A 14 5.87 6.32 -14.44
C GLU A 14 5.34 6.81 -13.08
N ILE A 15 4.78 5.91 -12.28
CA ILE A 15 4.36 6.15 -10.91
C ILE A 15 5.18 5.21 -10.02
N TYR A 16 5.83 5.74 -8.99
CA TYR A 16 6.64 4.94 -8.08
C TYR A 16 6.69 5.53 -6.67
N THR A 17 7.08 4.71 -5.70
CA THR A 17 7.50 5.14 -4.36
C THR A 17 9.01 4.92 -4.18
N GLN A 18 9.58 5.55 -3.16
CA GLN A 18 10.97 5.29 -2.76
C GLN A 18 11.01 4.52 -1.45
N PHE A 19 11.96 3.60 -1.33
CA PHE A 19 12.11 2.77 -0.13
C PHE A 19 12.27 3.58 1.17
N TYR A 20 12.94 4.74 1.09
CA TYR A 20 13.17 5.62 2.24
C TYR A 20 12.10 6.69 2.45
N GLU A 21 11.15 6.81 1.51
CA GLU A 21 10.04 7.79 1.56
C GLU A 21 8.74 7.08 1.08
N PRO A 22 8.30 6.02 1.79
CA PRO A 22 7.15 5.20 1.38
C PRO A 22 5.83 5.99 1.35
N GLU A 23 5.75 7.10 2.07
CA GLU A 23 4.60 8.00 2.13
C GLU A 23 4.48 8.92 0.90
N LYS A 24 5.50 8.97 0.04
CA LYS A 24 5.50 9.84 -1.15
C LYS A 24 5.32 9.04 -2.42
N ILE A 25 4.44 9.56 -3.27
CA ILE A 25 4.20 9.06 -4.62
C ILE A 25 4.86 10.02 -5.61
N TYR A 26 5.69 9.48 -6.49
CA TYR A 26 6.34 10.23 -7.55
C TYR A 26 5.66 9.91 -8.87
N LEU A 27 5.28 10.97 -9.60
CA LEU A 27 4.79 10.91 -10.96
C LEU A 27 5.86 11.48 -11.90
N VAL A 28 6.30 10.68 -12.85
CA VAL A 28 7.17 11.11 -13.96
C VAL A 28 6.33 11.14 -15.22
N LEU A 29 6.41 12.24 -15.96
CA LEU A 29 5.73 12.43 -17.23
C LEU A 29 6.77 12.64 -18.33
N LYS A 30 6.57 12.01 -19.49
CA LYS A 30 7.51 11.99 -20.61
C LYS A 30 6.88 12.64 -21.83
N GLY A 31 7.54 13.69 -22.35
CA GLY A 31 7.08 14.39 -23.55
C GLY A 31 5.74 15.10 -23.37
N VAL A 32 5.50 15.67 -22.20
CA VAL A 32 4.29 16.42 -21.86
C VAL A 32 4.64 17.91 -21.80
N ASP A 33 3.78 18.75 -22.38
CA ASP A 33 3.93 20.19 -22.31
C ASP A 33 3.67 20.69 -20.88
N PHE A 34 4.52 21.61 -20.42
CA PHE A 34 4.35 22.27 -19.14
C PHE A 34 4.64 23.77 -19.24
N GLU A 35 3.95 24.54 -18.43
CA GLU A 35 4.19 25.96 -18.21
C GLU A 35 4.70 26.14 -16.79
N ALA A 36 5.80 26.85 -16.62
CA ALA A 36 6.34 27.19 -15.31
C ALA A 36 6.25 28.71 -15.10
N SER A 37 5.73 29.11 -13.95
CA SER A 37 5.73 30.48 -13.47
C SER A 37 6.50 30.57 -12.14
N PRO A 38 6.74 31.79 -11.61
CA PRO A 38 7.42 31.93 -10.32
C PRO A 38 6.75 31.20 -9.15
N SER A 39 5.44 30.92 -9.22
CA SER A 39 4.68 30.31 -8.12
C SER A 39 4.06 28.95 -8.45
N ASN A 40 4.05 28.52 -9.72
CA ASN A 40 3.39 27.27 -10.10
C ASN A 40 4.05 26.58 -11.29
N ILE A 41 3.72 25.30 -11.43
CA ILE A 41 3.98 24.51 -12.62
C ILE A 41 2.62 23.95 -13.06
N THR A 42 2.24 24.25 -14.29
CA THR A 42 1.04 23.73 -14.94
C THR A 42 1.45 22.70 -15.96
N ILE A 43 0.84 21.51 -15.92
CA ILE A 43 1.15 20.42 -16.83
C ILE A 43 -0.10 20.11 -17.65
N CYS A 44 0.01 20.15 -18.97
CA CYS A 44 -1.10 19.87 -19.86
C CYS A 44 -1.24 18.37 -20.08
N LEU A 45 -2.18 17.73 -19.38
CA LEU A 45 -2.48 16.31 -19.56
C LEU A 45 -3.73 16.13 -20.41
N ASN A 46 -3.68 15.22 -21.38
CA ASN A 46 -4.90 14.77 -22.04
C ASN A 46 -5.76 13.95 -21.06
N GLN A 47 -7.06 13.91 -21.35
CA GLN A 47 -8.04 13.30 -20.45
C GLN A 47 -7.78 11.81 -20.25
N GLU A 48 -7.31 11.11 -21.29
CA GLU A 48 -7.04 9.68 -21.24
C GLU A 48 -5.86 9.34 -20.32
N LEU A 49 -4.77 10.13 -20.38
CA LEU A 49 -3.62 9.95 -19.49
C LEU A 49 -3.98 10.30 -18.05
N TRP A 50 -4.80 11.34 -17.84
CA TRP A 50 -5.28 11.69 -16.50
C TRP A 50 -6.09 10.56 -15.87
N GLU A 51 -7.09 10.02 -16.57
CA GLU A 51 -7.90 8.92 -16.06
C GLU A 51 -7.06 7.65 -15.80
N LEU A 52 -6.09 7.37 -16.67
CA LEU A 52 -5.16 6.25 -16.47
C LEU A 52 -4.32 6.43 -15.20
N ILE A 53 -3.70 7.60 -15.01
CA ILE A 53 -2.92 7.91 -13.80
C ILE A 53 -3.80 7.81 -12.55
N ARG A 54 -5.01 8.38 -12.60
CA ARG A 54 -5.97 8.37 -11.48
C ARG A 54 -6.45 6.96 -11.12
N SER A 55 -6.56 6.07 -12.11
CA SER A 55 -6.93 4.67 -11.89
C SER A 55 -5.91 3.88 -11.07
N HIS A 56 -4.66 4.36 -10.99
CA HIS A 56 -3.59 3.76 -10.20
C HIS A 56 -3.47 4.36 -8.80
N SER A 57 -4.59 4.84 -8.24
CA SER A 57 -4.68 5.23 -6.82
C SER A 57 -4.09 4.12 -5.94
N THR A 58 -2.91 4.37 -5.38
CA THR A 58 -2.27 3.49 -4.40
C THR A 58 -2.75 3.73 -2.98
N LEU A 59 -3.71 4.64 -2.82
CA LEU A 59 -4.25 4.99 -1.52
C LEU A 59 -5.26 3.92 -1.09
N ASP A 60 -4.76 2.92 -0.38
CA ASP A 60 -5.60 2.00 0.38
C ASP A 60 -5.76 2.55 1.80
N LEU A 61 -6.98 2.94 2.17
CA LEU A 61 -7.35 3.39 3.52
C LEU A 61 -8.30 2.40 4.22
N THR A 62 -8.36 1.15 3.75
CA THR A 62 -9.32 0.15 4.25
C THR A 62 -9.20 -0.06 5.76
N TRP A 63 -7.99 0.06 6.32
CA TRP A 63 -7.73 -0.14 7.74
C TRP A 63 -7.92 1.12 8.59
N ALA A 64 -8.04 2.30 8.00
CA ALA A 64 -8.14 3.56 8.73
C ALA A 64 -9.31 3.54 9.72
N ASP A 65 -10.44 2.98 9.30
CA ASP A 65 -11.68 2.91 10.08
C ASP A 65 -11.91 1.53 10.71
N ALA A 66 -10.98 0.59 10.55
CA ALA A 66 -11.14 -0.77 11.05
C ALA A 66 -11.00 -0.84 12.57
N THR A 67 -11.88 -1.58 13.23
CA THR A 67 -11.81 -1.80 14.68
C THR A 67 -10.73 -2.83 15.04
N ASP A 68 -10.36 -2.86 16.33
CA ASP A 68 -9.42 -3.86 16.84
C ASP A 68 -9.95 -5.29 16.65
N GLU A 69 -11.26 -5.49 16.81
CA GLU A 69 -11.92 -6.77 16.54
C GLU A 69 -11.84 -7.16 15.06
N GLU A 70 -12.05 -6.23 14.14
CA GLU A 70 -11.97 -6.50 12.69
C GLU A 70 -10.55 -6.88 12.27
N ILE A 71 -9.55 -6.16 12.78
CA ILE A 71 -8.12 -6.47 12.60
C ILE A 71 -7.82 -7.87 13.13
N LEU A 72 -8.25 -8.18 14.36
CA LEU A 72 -8.02 -9.48 14.98
C LEU A 72 -8.68 -10.61 14.19
N GLN A 73 -9.93 -10.44 13.75
CA GLN A 73 -10.64 -11.43 12.94
C GLN A 73 -9.95 -11.67 11.59
N TYR A 74 -9.50 -10.60 10.96
CA TYR A 74 -8.76 -10.70 9.71
C TYR A 74 -7.44 -11.48 9.89
N ILE A 75 -6.68 -11.21 10.94
CA ILE A 75 -5.42 -11.91 11.22
C ILE A 75 -5.68 -13.40 11.47
N LYS A 76 -6.68 -13.74 12.29
CA LYS A 76 -7.08 -15.14 12.52
C LYS A 76 -7.48 -15.83 11.22
N SER A 77 -8.23 -15.14 10.35
CA SER A 77 -8.57 -15.65 9.02
C SER A 77 -7.32 -15.92 8.17
N LYS A 78 -6.33 -15.01 8.17
CA LYS A 78 -5.06 -15.21 7.45
C LYS A 78 -4.21 -16.34 7.99
N ILE A 79 -4.16 -16.53 9.30
CA ILE A 79 -3.48 -17.68 9.91
C ILE A 79 -4.18 -18.98 9.51
N ASN A 80 -5.51 -19.01 9.55
CA ASN A 80 -6.30 -20.17 9.11
C ASN A 80 -6.09 -20.50 7.63
N ASP A 81 -6.15 -19.50 6.74
CA ASP A 81 -5.89 -19.65 5.31
C ASP A 81 -4.48 -20.19 5.07
N ARG A 82 -3.48 -19.62 5.75
CA ARG A 82 -2.08 -20.04 5.68
C ARG A 82 -1.91 -21.50 6.14
N ASN A 83 -2.52 -21.88 7.26
CA ASN A 83 -2.49 -23.24 7.79
C ASN A 83 -3.18 -24.25 6.85
N LYS A 84 -4.30 -23.85 6.24
CA LYS A 84 -5.00 -24.66 5.24
C LYS A 84 -4.16 -24.87 3.99
N ILE A 85 -3.56 -23.81 3.45
CA ILE A 85 -2.66 -23.92 2.29
C ILE A 85 -1.48 -24.84 2.63
N TYR A 86 -0.92 -24.73 3.84
CA TYR A 86 0.20 -25.57 4.25
C TYR A 86 -0.17 -27.05 4.39
N SER A 87 -1.36 -27.36 4.93
CA SER A 87 -1.83 -28.74 5.08
C SER A 87 -2.21 -29.39 3.75
N GLU A 88 -2.73 -28.62 2.80
CA GLU A 88 -3.12 -29.07 1.46
C GLU A 88 -1.95 -29.08 0.45
N ALA A 89 -0.81 -28.48 0.78
CA ALA A 89 0.34 -28.36 -0.11
C ALA A 89 1.19 -29.64 -0.20
N THR A 90 1.69 -29.93 -1.40
CA THR A 90 2.77 -30.89 -1.61
C THR A 90 4.07 -30.42 -0.95
N GLU A 91 5.00 -31.31 -0.63
CA GLU A 91 6.29 -30.96 0.01
C GLU A 91 7.06 -29.85 -0.74
N GLU A 92 7.00 -29.83 -2.07
CA GLU A 92 7.60 -28.76 -2.88
C GLU A 92 6.89 -27.41 -2.73
N ARG A 93 5.57 -27.42 -2.55
CA ARG A 93 4.73 -26.22 -2.39
C ARG A 93 4.71 -25.67 -0.97
N LYS A 94 5.03 -26.49 0.04
CA LYS A 94 5.14 -26.04 1.44
C LYS A 94 6.15 -24.92 1.61
N LYS A 95 7.29 -24.98 0.91
CA LYS A 95 8.30 -23.90 0.92
C LYS A 95 7.76 -22.56 0.40
N PHE A 96 6.83 -22.59 -0.54
CA PHE A 96 6.17 -21.38 -1.04
C PHE A 96 5.10 -20.88 -0.07
N ALA A 97 4.32 -21.80 0.50
CA ALA A 97 3.35 -21.49 1.55
C ALA A 97 4.00 -20.83 2.77
N ILE A 98 5.22 -21.27 3.16
CA ILE A 98 5.99 -20.72 4.28
C ILE A 98 6.23 -19.22 4.15
N ARG A 99 6.46 -18.73 2.92
CA ARG A 99 6.76 -17.33 2.65
C ARG A 99 5.54 -16.42 2.62
N LEU A 100 4.33 -16.96 2.49
CA LEU A 100 3.12 -16.15 2.45
C LEU A 100 2.91 -15.47 3.81
N ASN A 101 2.86 -14.13 3.80
CA ASN A 101 2.68 -13.28 4.98
C ASN A 101 3.75 -13.42 6.08
N GLN A 102 4.91 -14.00 5.78
CA GLN A 102 5.99 -14.15 6.77
C GLN A 102 6.48 -12.80 7.31
N GLU A 103 6.46 -11.75 6.48
CA GLU A 103 6.83 -10.39 6.89
C GLU A 103 5.84 -9.76 7.90
N ILE A 104 4.60 -10.27 7.95
CA ILE A 104 3.52 -9.72 8.78
C ILE A 104 3.27 -10.59 10.01
N LEU A 105 3.13 -11.91 9.82
CA LEU A 105 2.78 -12.86 10.88
C LEU A 105 4.02 -13.53 11.51
N GLY A 106 5.17 -13.47 10.83
CA GLY A 106 6.37 -14.21 11.22
C GLY A 106 6.43 -15.64 10.66
N ASP A 107 7.46 -16.39 11.08
CA ASP A 107 7.71 -17.76 10.64
C ASP A 107 6.59 -18.72 11.11
N PHE A 108 6.40 -19.82 10.37
CA PHE A 108 5.52 -20.92 10.79
C PHE A 108 5.99 -21.61 12.08
N SER A 109 7.24 -21.42 12.50
CA SER A 109 7.75 -21.95 13.77
C SER A 109 7.18 -21.23 15.01
N LEU A 110 6.59 -20.05 14.84
CA LEU A 110 6.00 -19.29 15.94
C LEU A 110 4.65 -19.89 16.36
N SER A 111 4.32 -19.76 17.64
CA SER A 111 3.00 -20.12 18.14
C SER A 111 1.91 -19.24 17.51
N GLU A 112 0.66 -19.71 17.55
CA GLU A 112 -0.47 -18.94 17.02
C GLU A 112 -0.64 -17.60 17.74
N GLU A 113 -0.42 -17.57 19.06
CA GLU A 113 -0.48 -16.33 19.86
C GLU A 113 0.57 -15.31 19.41
N GLU A 114 1.81 -15.74 19.19
CA GLU A 114 2.89 -14.88 18.68
C GLU A 114 2.59 -14.38 17.25
N GLN A 115 2.03 -15.23 16.38
CA GLN A 115 1.62 -14.82 15.04
C GLN A 115 0.49 -13.79 15.07
N ILE A 116 -0.47 -13.95 15.99
CA ILE A 116 -1.54 -12.97 16.20
C ILE A 116 -0.96 -11.65 16.69
N GLU A 117 -0.09 -11.67 17.69
CA GLU A 117 0.54 -10.46 18.24
C GLU A 117 1.30 -9.67 17.16
N ASN A 118 2.11 -10.36 16.35
CA ASN A 118 2.82 -9.76 15.23
C ASN A 118 1.87 -9.13 14.20
N GLY A 119 0.83 -9.87 13.82
CA GLY A 119 -0.19 -9.38 12.89
C GLY A 119 -0.89 -8.14 13.43
N VAL A 120 -1.31 -8.15 14.70
CA VAL A 120 -2.03 -7.04 15.34
C VAL A 120 -1.13 -5.81 15.38
N PHE A 121 0.12 -5.98 15.80
CA PHE A 121 1.11 -4.91 15.81
C PHE A 121 1.30 -4.29 14.43
N TYR A 122 1.44 -5.11 13.38
CA TYR A 122 1.57 -4.62 12.00
C TYR A 122 0.34 -3.81 11.56
N TYR A 123 -0.87 -4.36 11.73
CA TYR A 123 -2.10 -3.71 11.27
C TYR A 123 -2.48 -2.48 12.11
N HIS A 124 -2.12 -2.44 13.39
CA HIS A 124 -2.24 -1.22 14.21
C HIS A 124 -1.34 -0.09 13.70
N ASN A 125 -0.10 -0.41 13.34
CA ASN A 125 0.82 0.57 12.74
C ASN A 125 0.30 1.03 11.38
N LEU A 126 -0.19 0.11 10.55
CA LEU A 126 -0.79 0.43 9.25
C LEU A 126 -2.02 1.33 9.41
N ARG A 127 -2.97 0.99 10.29
CA ARG A 127 -4.15 1.83 10.59
C ARG A 127 -3.73 3.22 11.05
N SER A 128 -2.74 3.32 11.94
CA SER A 128 -2.25 4.61 12.42
C SER A 128 -1.66 5.47 11.31
N GLN A 129 -0.97 4.87 10.33
CA GLN A 129 -0.48 5.58 9.15
C GLN A 129 -1.64 6.03 8.25
N GLN A 130 -2.61 5.15 8.00
CA GLN A 130 -3.77 5.46 7.17
C GLN A 130 -4.65 6.56 7.77
N LEU A 131 -4.81 6.59 9.10
CA LEU A 131 -5.52 7.68 9.80
C LEU A 131 -4.84 9.03 9.59
N LYS A 132 -3.51 9.12 9.68
CA LYS A 132 -2.77 10.36 9.39
C LYS A 132 -2.99 10.85 7.97
N VAL A 133 -3.04 9.93 7.00
CA VAL A 133 -3.33 10.29 5.61
C VAL A 133 -4.77 10.78 5.47
N LYS A 134 -5.73 10.13 6.12
CA LYS A 134 -7.14 10.54 6.12
C LYS A 134 -7.32 11.94 6.73
N GLU A 135 -6.70 12.21 7.87
CA GLU A 135 -6.69 13.54 8.51
C GLU A 135 -6.06 14.61 7.60
N ALA A 136 -4.91 14.32 6.99
CA ALA A 136 -4.26 15.25 6.06
C ALA A 136 -5.15 15.55 4.83
N LEU A 137 -5.86 14.54 4.31
CA LEU A 137 -6.81 14.72 3.22
C LEU A 137 -7.99 15.61 3.62
N ASP A 138 -8.49 15.47 4.84
CA ASP A 138 -9.61 16.29 5.30
C ASP A 138 -9.19 17.76 5.50
N ILE A 139 -7.97 18.01 5.98
CA ILE A 139 -7.38 19.36 6.02
C ILE A 139 -7.26 19.95 4.62
N ILE A 140 -6.64 19.22 3.68
CA ILE A 140 -6.47 19.68 2.29
C ILE A 140 -7.83 19.99 1.64
N LYS A 141 -8.85 19.16 1.88
CA LYS A 141 -10.21 19.41 1.37
C LYS A 141 -10.79 20.70 1.94
N GLN A 142 -10.63 20.94 3.25
CA GLN A 142 -11.12 22.18 3.87
C GLN A 142 -10.42 23.42 3.31
N GLU A 143 -9.11 23.34 3.06
CA GLU A 143 -8.31 24.45 2.54
C GLU A 143 -8.55 24.76 1.06
N ASN A 144 -9.07 23.81 0.27
CA ASN A 144 -9.19 23.92 -1.19
C ASN A 144 -10.63 23.86 -1.74
N LEU A 145 -11.66 23.77 -0.88
CA LEU A 145 -13.08 23.75 -1.27
C LEU A 145 -13.85 25.02 -0.85
N GLU A 146 -13.17 26.17 -0.67
CA GLU A 146 -13.81 27.50 -0.69
C GLU A 146 -14.15 27.96 -2.14
#